data_AF-A0A528A9B9-F1
#
_entry.id   AF-A0A528A9B9-F1
#
_cell.length_a   1.000
_cell.length_b   1.000
_cell.length_c   1.000
_cell.angle_alpha   90.00
_cell.angle_beta   90.00
_cell.angle_gamma   90.00
#
_symmetry.space_group_name_H-M   'P 1'
#
loop_
_entity.id
_entity.type
_entity.pdbx_description
1 polymer ?
#
loop_
_entity_poly.entity_id
_entity_poly.type
_entity_poly.pdbx_seq_one_letter_code
_entity_poly.pdbx_strand_id
1 'polypeptide(L)'
;MPTSNNPPFPAALRLFSVVVIIVLIVGAGLFFAPVLVKPRWPWAVTPFNARFLGAFYTAEMVVMAALLVWNRWSPGRLVLVMAFIFTAIVSVASFINLGYFNFERKAPWLWFLVYLASVAVSGLFLWRAKARPSAKGVTLNPVWRGYMPVESAILGLYGVGLLLFPLTFGSFWPWPIDAFHAQVYSAIFLAGAGGIYLVWRSAPREELLVLGLAQFLVGLLAILGLVVTDAAVHR
;
A
#
# COMPACT_ATOMS: atom_id res chain seq x y z
N MET A 1 16.22 25.68 21.38
CA MET A 1 16.14 24.21 21.52
C MET A 1 16.68 23.59 20.24
N PRO A 2 17.56 22.58 20.29
CA PRO A 2 17.99 21.90 19.08
C PRO A 2 16.75 21.24 18.47
N THR A 3 16.35 21.68 17.29
CA THR A 3 15.28 21.02 16.53
C THR A 3 15.70 19.57 16.31
N SER A 4 14.94 18.62 16.87
CA SER A 4 15.16 17.20 16.61
C SER A 4 15.26 16.97 15.10
N ASN A 5 16.31 16.27 14.66
CA ASN A 5 16.49 15.85 13.26
C ASN A 5 15.33 14.96 12.75
N ASN A 6 14.41 14.54 13.63
CA ASN A 6 13.23 13.74 13.31
C ASN A 6 12.04 14.20 14.17
N PRO A 7 11.38 15.32 13.82
CA PRO A 7 10.31 15.89 14.62
C PRO A 7 9.08 14.97 14.67
N PRO A 8 8.13 15.23 15.58
CA PRO A 8 6.90 14.45 15.67
C PRO A 8 6.09 14.44 14.37
N PHE A 9 5.32 13.36 14.18
CA PHE A 9 4.40 13.23 13.06
C PHE A 9 3.26 14.26 13.21
N PRO A 10 2.94 15.09 12.20
CA PRO A 10 1.96 16.17 12.34
C PRO A 10 0.61 15.68 12.87
N ALA A 11 0.01 16.40 13.82
CA ALA A 11 -1.24 15.97 14.48
C ALA A 11 -2.39 15.75 13.49
N ALA A 12 -2.51 16.60 12.47
CA ALA A 12 -3.51 16.43 11.40
C ALA A 12 -3.28 15.14 10.59
N LEU A 13 -2.02 14.79 10.29
CA LEU A 13 -1.70 13.52 9.64
C LEU A 13 -1.95 12.33 10.56
N ARG A 14 -1.72 12.46 11.86
CA ARG A 14 -2.07 11.41 12.84
C ARG A 14 -3.56 11.15 12.86
N LEU A 15 -4.38 12.21 12.92
CA LEU A 15 -5.84 12.08 12.86
C LEU A 15 -6.28 11.43 11.55
N PHE A 16 -5.70 11.87 10.41
CA PHE A 16 -5.95 11.25 9.13
C PHE A 16 -5.56 9.76 9.12
N SER A 17 -4.40 9.39 9.64
CA SER A 17 -3.98 7.99 9.77
C SER A 17 -4.91 7.16 10.65
N VAL A 18 -5.49 7.72 11.72
CA VAL A 18 -6.52 7.04 12.52
C VAL A 18 -7.77 6.75 11.67
N VAL A 19 -8.22 7.73 10.88
CA VAL A 19 -9.35 7.53 9.95
C VAL A 19 -9.03 6.46 8.91
N VAL A 20 -7.82 6.47 8.34
CA VAL A 20 -7.39 5.45 7.39
C VAL A 20 -7.36 4.07 8.04
N ILE A 21 -6.85 3.93 9.26
CA ILE A 21 -6.87 2.66 10.01
C ILE A 21 -8.30 2.12 10.16
N ILE A 22 -9.27 2.98 10.48
CA ILE A 22 -10.69 2.57 10.59
C ILE A 22 -11.19 1.99 9.25
N VAL A 23 -10.83 2.60 8.12
CA VAL A 23 -11.17 2.07 6.80
C VAL A 23 -10.43 0.77 6.49
N LEU A 24 -9.15 0.68 6.86
CA LEU A 24 -8.33 -0.52 6.67
C LEU A 24 -8.85 -1.73 7.46
N ILE A 25 -9.56 -1.54 8.57
CA ILE A 25 -10.26 -2.63 9.27
C ILE A 25 -11.28 -3.32 8.35
N VAL A 26 -11.99 -2.56 7.50
CA VAL A 26 -12.92 -3.13 6.51
C VAL A 26 -12.15 -3.95 5.47
N GLY A 27 -11.01 -3.42 5.00
CA GLY A 27 -10.10 -4.13 4.10
C GLY A 27 -9.53 -5.42 4.70
N ALA A 28 -9.04 -5.36 5.95
CA ALA A 28 -8.56 -6.51 6.70
C ALA A 28 -9.65 -7.57 6.90
N GLY A 29 -10.92 -7.16 6.94
CA GLY A 29 -12.05 -8.08 6.95
C GLY A 29 -12.13 -8.97 5.70
N LEU A 30 -11.57 -8.57 4.54
CA LEU A 30 -11.42 -9.48 3.39
C LEU A 30 -10.43 -10.63 3.69
N PHE A 31 -9.45 -10.39 4.57
CA PHE A 31 -8.54 -11.44 5.03
C PHE A 31 -9.21 -12.32 6.07
N PHE A 32 -9.77 -11.76 7.13
CA PHE A 32 -10.22 -12.56 8.28
C PHE A 32 -11.66 -13.08 8.15
N ALA A 33 -12.54 -12.34 7.49
CA ALA A 33 -13.97 -12.66 7.38
C ALA A 33 -14.53 -12.37 5.96
N PRO A 34 -13.97 -12.98 4.90
CA PRO A 34 -14.35 -12.68 3.51
C PRO A 34 -15.84 -12.89 3.22
N VAL A 35 -16.49 -13.86 3.87
CA VAL A 35 -17.94 -14.11 3.70
C VAL A 35 -18.78 -12.90 4.11
N LEU A 36 -18.35 -12.15 5.12
CA LEU A 36 -19.05 -10.95 5.60
C LEU A 36 -18.74 -9.73 4.74
N VAL A 37 -17.50 -9.58 4.28
CA VAL A 37 -17.05 -8.34 3.61
C VAL A 37 -17.28 -8.36 2.10
N LYS A 38 -17.05 -9.48 1.41
CA LYS A 38 -17.19 -9.57 -0.05
C LYS A 38 -18.54 -9.06 -0.59
N PRO A 39 -19.71 -9.40 0.00
CA PRO A 39 -21.00 -8.89 -0.50
C PRO A 39 -21.15 -7.37 -0.39
N ARG A 40 -20.40 -6.75 0.54
CA ARG A 40 -20.43 -5.30 0.80
C ARG A 40 -19.31 -4.56 0.07
N TRP A 41 -18.37 -5.29 -0.53
CA TRP A 41 -17.26 -4.72 -1.31
C TRP A 41 -17.78 -3.99 -2.57
N PRO A 42 -17.08 -2.95 -3.07
CA PRO A 42 -17.61 -2.12 -4.16
C PRO A 42 -17.71 -2.83 -5.52
N TRP A 43 -16.94 -3.90 -5.72
CA TRP A 43 -16.97 -4.77 -6.90
C TRP A 43 -16.88 -6.25 -6.51
N ALA A 44 -17.07 -7.14 -7.47
CA ALA A 44 -16.98 -8.58 -7.26
C ALA A 44 -15.53 -9.05 -7.06
N VAL A 45 -15.28 -9.80 -5.98
CA VAL A 45 -13.93 -10.28 -5.65
C VAL A 45 -13.94 -11.81 -5.53
N THR A 46 -13.00 -12.49 -6.18
CA THR A 46 -12.82 -13.95 -6.03
C THR A 46 -12.18 -14.29 -4.68
N PRO A 47 -12.26 -15.54 -4.18
CA PRO A 47 -11.69 -15.91 -2.88
C PRO A 47 -10.20 -15.54 -2.71
N PHE A 48 -9.37 -15.87 -3.71
CA PHE A 48 -7.94 -15.54 -3.67
C PHE A 48 -7.69 -14.03 -3.69
N ASN A 49 -8.40 -13.28 -4.55
CA ASN A 49 -8.32 -11.82 -4.60
C ASN A 49 -8.73 -11.17 -3.27
N ALA A 50 -9.74 -11.72 -2.59
CA ALA A 50 -10.19 -11.21 -1.29
C ALA A 50 -9.10 -11.39 -0.22
N ARG A 51 -8.50 -12.59 -0.11
CA ARG A 51 -7.41 -12.80 0.84
C ARG A 51 -6.17 -11.97 0.49
N PHE A 52 -5.83 -11.84 -0.77
CA PHE A 52 -4.67 -11.03 -1.16
C PHE A 52 -4.87 -9.53 -0.86
N LEU A 53 -6.01 -8.94 -1.22
CA LEU A 53 -6.35 -7.56 -0.86
C LEU A 53 -6.37 -7.36 0.65
N GLY A 54 -7.02 -8.28 1.37
CA GLY A 54 -7.09 -8.21 2.82
C GLY A 54 -5.73 -8.33 3.49
N ALA A 55 -4.82 -9.15 2.95
CA ALA A 55 -3.44 -9.27 3.41
C ALA A 55 -2.71 -7.93 3.28
N PHE A 56 -2.80 -7.29 2.11
CA PHE A 56 -2.19 -5.98 1.88
C PHE A 56 -2.74 -4.90 2.82
N TYR A 57 -4.07 -4.78 2.94
CA TYR A 57 -4.68 -3.81 3.86
C TYR A 57 -4.35 -4.08 5.33
N THR A 58 -4.22 -5.35 5.72
CA THR A 58 -3.80 -5.72 7.08
C THR A 58 -2.34 -5.31 7.33
N ALA A 59 -1.45 -5.52 6.36
CA ALA A 59 -0.06 -5.08 6.45
C ALA A 59 0.03 -3.55 6.59
N GLU A 60 -0.71 -2.81 5.75
CA GLU A 60 -0.79 -1.36 5.81
C GLU A 60 -1.31 -0.87 7.17
N MET A 61 -2.35 -1.52 7.71
CA MET A 61 -2.94 -1.18 8.99
C MET A 61 -1.93 -1.29 10.13
N VAL A 62 -1.16 -2.39 10.16
CA VAL A 62 -0.12 -2.61 11.18
C VAL A 62 1.00 -1.57 11.05
N VAL A 63 1.44 -1.26 9.83
CA VAL A 63 2.45 -0.22 9.58
C VAL A 63 1.95 1.15 10.03
N MET A 64 0.71 1.53 9.70
CA MET A 64 0.12 2.78 10.15
C MET A 64 -0.04 2.86 11.67
N ALA A 65 -0.45 1.76 12.32
CA ALA A 65 -0.52 1.69 13.77
C ALA A 65 0.87 1.88 14.41
N ALA A 66 1.90 1.23 13.88
CA ALA A 66 3.28 1.41 14.32
C ALA A 66 3.75 2.87 14.17
N LEU A 67 3.37 3.55 13.08
CA LEU A 67 3.67 4.97 12.90
C LEU A 67 3.01 5.88 13.94
N LEU A 68 1.76 5.58 14.32
CA LEU A 68 1.06 6.37 15.34
C LEU A 68 1.73 6.23 16.71
N VAL A 69 2.29 5.05 17.00
CA VAL A 69 3.06 4.78 18.23
C VAL A 69 4.44 5.44 18.18
N TRP A 70 5.18 5.28 17.08
CA TRP A 70 6.51 5.90 16.92
C TRP A 70 6.45 7.42 16.87
N ASN A 71 5.41 7.98 16.25
CA ASN A 71 5.14 9.40 16.15
C ASN A 71 6.35 10.21 15.65
N ARG A 72 6.94 9.79 14.52
CA ARG A 72 8.11 10.43 13.90
C ARG A 72 7.86 10.78 12.44
N TRP A 73 8.39 11.93 12.01
CA TRP A 73 8.24 12.43 10.65
C TRP A 73 8.89 11.52 9.59
N SER A 74 10.14 11.08 9.77
CA SER A 74 10.85 10.28 8.76
C SER A 74 10.09 9.01 8.33
N PRO A 75 9.71 8.10 9.25
CA PRO A 75 8.96 6.92 8.87
C PRO A 75 7.56 7.25 8.35
N GLY A 76 6.92 8.31 8.87
CA GLY A 76 5.63 8.79 8.38
C GLY A 76 5.69 9.35 6.96
N ARG A 77 6.78 10.02 6.58
CA ARG A 77 7.04 10.54 5.23
C ARG A 77 7.16 9.41 4.22
N LEU A 78 7.87 8.34 4.56
CA LEU A 78 7.98 7.15 3.71
C LEU A 78 6.59 6.59 3.40
N VAL A 79 5.79 6.32 4.45
CA VAL A 79 4.44 5.77 4.28
C VAL A 79 3.53 6.74 3.54
N LEU A 80 3.69 8.06 3.74
CA LEU A 80 2.92 9.07 3.01
C LEU A 80 3.22 9.04 1.50
N VAL A 81 4.48 8.86 1.11
CA VAL A 81 4.87 8.70 -0.31
C VAL A 81 4.29 7.41 -0.88
N MET A 82 4.43 6.29 -0.17
CA MET A 82 3.88 5.00 -0.60
C MET A 82 2.36 5.06 -0.74
N ALA A 83 1.67 5.65 0.24
CA ALA A 83 0.22 5.83 0.23
C ALA A 83 -0.24 6.75 -0.92
N PHE A 84 0.49 7.84 -1.21
CA PHE A 84 0.18 8.71 -2.35
C PHE A 84 0.28 7.94 -3.68
N ILE A 85 1.37 7.21 -3.89
CA ILE A 85 1.57 6.40 -5.11
C ILE A 85 0.45 5.36 -5.23
N PHE A 86 0.20 4.61 -4.15
CA PHE A 86 -0.83 3.57 -4.13
C PHE A 86 -2.21 4.14 -4.43
N THR A 87 -2.64 5.15 -3.67
CA THR A 87 -3.98 5.72 -3.79
C THR A 87 -4.20 6.43 -5.12
N ALA A 88 -3.17 7.05 -5.70
CA ALA A 88 -3.26 7.68 -7.01
C ALA A 88 -3.47 6.64 -8.11
N ILE A 89 -2.67 5.57 -8.12
CA ILE A 89 -2.79 4.50 -9.12
C ILE A 89 -4.14 3.80 -8.99
N VAL A 90 -4.56 3.45 -7.78
CA VAL A 90 -5.87 2.80 -7.56
C VAL A 90 -7.02 3.72 -7.97
N SER A 91 -6.93 5.03 -7.72
CA SER A 91 -7.94 6.01 -8.18
C SER A 91 -8.04 6.03 -9.70
N VAL A 92 -6.90 6.11 -10.40
CA VAL A 92 -6.85 6.11 -11.87
C VAL A 92 -7.38 4.78 -12.43
N ALA A 93 -6.93 3.65 -11.90
CA ALA A 93 -7.42 2.33 -12.30
C ALA A 93 -8.94 2.18 -12.07
N SER A 94 -9.47 2.73 -10.97
CA SER A 94 -10.90 2.72 -10.69
C SER A 94 -11.70 3.57 -11.69
N PHE A 95 -11.19 4.74 -12.09
CA PHE A 95 -11.83 5.58 -13.10
C PHE A 95 -11.79 4.98 -14.51
N ILE A 96 -10.71 4.29 -14.87
CA ILE A 96 -10.62 3.59 -16.16
C ILE A 96 -11.62 2.42 -16.20
N ASN A 97 -11.89 1.80 -15.06
CA ASN A 97 -12.68 0.57 -14.95
C ASN A 97 -14.03 0.78 -14.23
N LEU A 98 -14.72 1.90 -14.49
CA LEU A 98 -16.01 2.20 -13.84
C LEU A 98 -17.06 1.09 -14.00
N GLY A 99 -16.99 0.29 -15.07
CA GLY A 99 -17.90 -0.84 -15.31
C GLY A 99 -17.87 -1.95 -14.25
N TYR A 100 -16.84 -2.03 -13.40
CA TYR A 100 -16.78 -2.98 -12.29
C TYR A 100 -17.64 -2.58 -11.07
N PHE A 101 -18.07 -1.31 -11.01
CA PHE A 101 -18.73 -0.74 -9.86
C PHE A 101 -20.24 -0.62 -10.08
N ASN A 102 -21.05 -1.12 -9.13
CA ASN A 102 -22.49 -0.87 -9.12
C ASN A 102 -22.83 0.38 -8.29
N PHE A 103 -23.03 1.51 -8.97
CA PHE A 103 -23.31 2.81 -8.35
C PHE A 103 -24.73 2.97 -7.76
N GLU A 104 -25.61 1.97 -7.91
CA GLU A 104 -26.86 1.90 -7.13
C GLU A 104 -26.57 1.64 -5.64
N ARG A 105 -25.40 1.08 -5.33
CA ARG A 105 -24.94 0.84 -3.97
C ARG A 105 -24.09 2.00 -3.46
N LYS A 106 -24.09 2.21 -2.14
CA LYS A 106 -23.23 3.22 -1.48
C LYS A 106 -21.74 2.88 -1.49
N ALA A 107 -21.38 1.60 -1.66
CA ALA A 107 -20.00 1.13 -1.51
C ALA A 107 -19.02 1.73 -2.54
N PRO A 108 -19.33 1.79 -3.85
CA PRO A 108 -18.49 2.51 -4.81
C PRO A 108 -18.29 3.99 -4.50
N TRP A 109 -19.34 4.71 -4.11
CA TRP A 109 -19.21 6.12 -3.74
C TRP A 109 -18.25 6.33 -2.57
N LEU A 110 -18.35 5.48 -1.54
CA LEU A 110 -17.43 5.50 -0.41
C LEU A 110 -15.99 5.16 -0.85
N TRP A 111 -15.82 4.19 -1.75
CA TRP A 111 -14.52 3.83 -2.33
C TRP A 111 -13.85 5.04 -3.00
N PHE A 112 -14.54 5.69 -3.94
CA PHE A 112 -14.01 6.89 -4.60
C PHE A 112 -13.72 8.02 -3.62
N LEU A 113 -14.61 8.27 -2.65
CA LEU A 113 -14.39 9.28 -1.62
C LEU A 113 -13.10 9.01 -0.82
N VAL A 114 -12.93 7.78 -0.33
CA VAL A 114 -11.76 7.39 0.47
C VAL A 114 -10.47 7.55 -0.34
N TYR A 115 -10.44 7.02 -1.57
CA TYR A 115 -9.24 7.02 -2.38
C TYR A 115 -8.86 8.43 -2.86
N LEU A 116 -9.82 9.23 -3.34
CA LEU A 116 -9.56 10.60 -3.79
C LEU A 116 -9.20 11.52 -2.62
N ALA A 117 -9.86 11.39 -1.47
CA ALA A 117 -9.48 12.11 -0.27
C ALA A 117 -8.06 11.73 0.16
N SER A 118 -7.69 10.45 0.07
CA SER A 118 -6.35 10.00 0.41
C SER A 118 -5.29 10.55 -0.53
N VAL A 119 -5.54 10.60 -1.85
CA VAL A 119 -4.66 11.25 -2.83
C VAL A 119 -4.49 12.73 -2.51
N ALA A 120 -5.60 13.44 -2.26
CA ALA A 120 -5.59 14.88 -2.01
C ALA A 120 -4.84 15.22 -0.72
N VAL A 121 -5.14 14.52 0.38
CA VAL A 121 -4.49 14.74 1.68
C VAL A 121 -3.01 14.38 1.61
N SER A 122 -2.66 13.20 1.09
CA SER A 122 -1.26 12.78 1.03
C SER A 122 -0.44 13.69 0.11
N GLY A 123 -0.96 14.03 -1.08
CA GLY A 123 -0.32 14.97 -2.01
C GLY A 123 -0.14 16.37 -1.40
N LEU A 124 -1.16 16.90 -0.72
CA LEU A 124 -1.09 18.21 -0.06
C LEU A 124 -0.02 18.25 1.03
N PHE A 125 0.05 17.22 1.87
CA PHE A 125 1.06 17.15 2.92
C PHE A 125 2.48 16.94 2.36
N LEU A 126 2.65 16.14 1.30
CA LEU A 126 3.93 16.01 0.62
C LEU A 126 4.38 17.34 0.00
N TRP A 127 3.46 18.08 -0.63
CA TRP A 127 3.74 19.40 -1.18
C TRP A 127 4.13 20.41 -0.10
N ARG A 128 3.38 20.47 1.02
CA ARG A 128 3.69 21.36 2.15
C ARG A 128 5.00 20.99 2.84
N ALA A 129 5.32 19.71 2.90
CA ALA A 129 6.51 19.21 3.59
C ALA A 129 7.72 19.01 2.67
N LYS A 130 7.69 19.51 1.42
CA LYS A 130 8.79 19.35 0.44
C LYS A 130 10.15 19.84 0.94
N ALA A 131 10.14 20.89 1.78
CA ALA A 131 11.35 21.48 2.36
C ALA A 131 11.75 20.84 3.70
N ARG A 132 10.96 19.88 4.20
CA ARG A 132 11.21 19.26 5.51
C ARG A 132 12.15 18.06 5.34
N PRO A 133 13.38 18.11 5.86
CA PRO A 133 14.32 17.01 5.71
C PRO A 133 13.83 15.74 6.44
N SER A 134 14.27 14.58 5.95
CA SER A 134 14.14 13.31 6.67
C SER A 134 15.17 13.23 7.81
N ALA A 135 15.05 12.20 8.65
CA ALA A 135 16.06 11.92 9.66
C ALA A 135 17.42 11.62 9.02
N LYS A 136 18.50 11.84 9.78
CA LYS A 136 19.86 11.59 9.30
C LYS A 136 20.01 10.12 8.92
N GLY A 137 20.49 9.89 7.70
CA GLY A 137 20.75 8.56 7.15
C GLY A 137 21.86 7.81 7.85
N VAL A 138 21.78 6.48 7.80
CA VAL A 138 22.91 5.59 8.05
C VAL A 138 23.67 5.32 6.75
N THR A 139 24.95 4.94 6.85
CA THR A 139 25.72 4.46 5.70
C THR A 139 25.28 3.04 5.35
N LEU A 140 24.63 2.87 4.19
CA LEU A 140 24.36 1.53 3.66
C LEU A 140 25.66 0.83 3.31
N ASN A 141 25.78 -0.45 3.68
CA ASN A 141 26.89 -1.27 3.22
C ASN A 141 26.79 -1.48 1.69
N PRO A 142 27.89 -1.89 1.02
CA PRO A 142 27.90 -2.03 -0.44
C PRO A 142 26.84 -2.99 -0.98
N VAL A 143 26.55 -4.06 -0.25
CA VAL A 143 25.54 -5.08 -0.63
C VAL A 143 24.14 -4.45 -0.71
N TRP A 144 23.69 -3.79 0.36
CA TRP A 144 22.38 -3.13 0.38
C TRP A 144 22.30 -1.97 -0.61
N ARG A 145 23.42 -1.26 -0.82
CA ARG A 145 23.48 -0.15 -1.77
C ARG A 145 23.31 -0.60 -3.23
N GLY A 146 23.73 -1.84 -3.55
CA GLY A 146 23.49 -2.49 -4.84
C GLY A 146 22.13 -3.20 -4.94
N TYR A 147 21.68 -3.86 -3.88
CA TYR A 147 20.43 -4.63 -3.86
C TYR A 147 19.18 -3.75 -4.00
N MET A 148 19.05 -2.68 -3.19
CA MET A 148 17.84 -1.85 -3.14
C MET A 148 17.43 -1.25 -4.50
N PRO A 149 18.34 -0.67 -5.33
CA PRO A 149 17.93 -0.16 -6.64
C PRO A 149 17.50 -1.28 -7.59
N VAL A 150 18.08 -2.47 -7.51
CA VAL A 150 17.66 -3.64 -8.30
C VAL A 150 16.26 -4.08 -7.89
N GLU A 151 16.00 -4.21 -6.58
CA GLU A 151 14.66 -4.52 -6.06
C GLU A 151 13.62 -3.48 -6.50
N SER A 152 13.94 -2.19 -6.35
CA SER A 152 13.10 -1.09 -6.81
C SER A 152 12.81 -1.17 -8.31
N ALA A 153 13.80 -1.53 -9.13
CA ALA A 153 13.63 -1.67 -10.57
C ALA A 153 12.75 -2.86 -10.91
N ILE A 154 12.94 -4.02 -10.27
CA ILE A 154 12.13 -5.22 -10.49
C ILE A 154 10.66 -4.95 -10.12
N LEU A 155 10.39 -4.41 -8.92
CA LEU A 155 9.03 -4.09 -8.50
C LEU A 155 8.42 -3.00 -9.38
N GLY A 156 9.22 -1.99 -9.77
CA GLY A 156 8.78 -0.92 -10.65
C GLY A 156 8.38 -1.43 -12.03
N LEU A 157 9.24 -2.23 -12.68
CA LEU A 157 8.97 -2.84 -13.98
C LEU A 157 7.77 -3.78 -13.93
N TYR A 158 7.68 -4.62 -12.89
CA TYR A 158 6.54 -5.53 -12.72
C TYR A 158 5.23 -4.77 -12.50
N GLY A 159 5.25 -3.72 -11.67
CA GLY A 159 4.11 -2.85 -11.45
C GLY A 159 3.66 -2.10 -12.72
N VAL A 160 4.59 -1.50 -13.48
CA VAL A 160 4.26 -0.89 -14.78
C VAL A 160 3.69 -1.93 -15.74
N GLY A 161 4.25 -3.13 -15.76
CA GLY A 161 3.75 -4.26 -16.55
C GLY A 161 2.31 -4.63 -16.20
N LEU A 162 1.99 -4.75 -14.91
CA LEU A 162 0.61 -5.00 -14.44
C LEU A 162 -0.35 -3.86 -14.79
N LEU A 163 0.12 -2.61 -14.83
CA LEU A 163 -0.72 -1.45 -15.13
C LEU A 163 -1.04 -1.34 -16.63
N LEU A 164 -0.04 -1.53 -17.50
CA LEU A 164 -0.13 -1.31 -18.95
C LEU A 164 -0.42 -2.58 -19.75
N PHE A 165 0.04 -3.73 -19.27
CA PHE A 165 -0.09 -5.04 -19.92
C PHE A 165 -0.65 -6.09 -18.92
N PRO A 166 -1.82 -5.82 -18.32
CA PRO A 166 -2.31 -6.55 -17.15
C PRO A 166 -2.49 -8.06 -17.39
N LEU A 167 -2.95 -8.47 -18.57
CA LEU A 167 -3.16 -9.88 -18.89
C LEU A 167 -1.83 -10.65 -18.99
N THR A 168 -0.79 -10.03 -19.55
CA THR A 168 0.53 -10.65 -19.68
C THR A 168 1.20 -10.79 -18.32
N PHE A 169 1.25 -9.72 -17.54
CA PHE A 169 1.95 -9.71 -16.25
C PHE A 169 1.15 -10.38 -15.13
N GLY A 170 -0.17 -10.45 -15.26
CA GLY A 170 -1.06 -11.20 -14.38
C GLY A 170 -1.00 -12.72 -14.59
N SER A 171 -0.51 -13.19 -15.75
CA SER A 171 -0.45 -14.63 -16.07
C SER A 171 0.48 -15.45 -15.15
N PHE A 172 1.43 -14.78 -14.47
CA PHE A 172 2.37 -15.42 -13.55
C PHE A 172 1.80 -15.64 -12.14
N TRP A 173 0.58 -15.17 -11.87
CA TRP A 173 -0.02 -15.31 -10.54
C TRP A 173 -0.41 -16.76 -10.27
N PRO A 174 -0.35 -17.22 -9.00
CA PRO A 174 -0.75 -18.59 -8.67
C PRO A 174 -2.27 -18.81 -8.76
N TRP A 175 -3.04 -17.75 -9.02
CA TRP A 175 -4.46 -17.82 -9.37
C TRP A 175 -4.79 -16.82 -10.50
N PRO A 176 -5.86 -17.04 -11.27
CA PRO A 176 -6.26 -16.10 -12.32
C PRO A 176 -6.68 -14.74 -11.77
N ILE A 177 -6.16 -13.67 -12.38
CA ILE A 177 -6.60 -12.30 -12.13
C ILE A 177 -7.05 -11.65 -13.43
N ASP A 178 -8.14 -10.89 -13.37
CA ASP A 178 -8.60 -10.09 -14.51
C ASP A 178 -7.77 -8.80 -14.66
N ALA A 179 -8.03 -8.08 -15.75
CA ALA A 179 -7.29 -6.86 -16.07
C ALA A 179 -7.43 -5.77 -14.99
N PHE A 180 -8.61 -5.63 -14.40
CA PHE A 180 -8.87 -4.61 -13.39
C PHE A 180 -8.10 -4.90 -12.09
N HIS A 181 -8.15 -6.13 -11.58
CA HIS A 181 -7.41 -6.52 -10.39
C HIS A 181 -5.90 -6.40 -10.62
N ALA A 182 -5.38 -6.80 -11.78
CA ALA A 182 -3.97 -6.60 -12.13
C ALA A 182 -3.57 -5.12 -12.06
N GLN A 183 -4.38 -4.22 -12.63
CA GLN A 183 -4.14 -2.77 -12.57
C GLN A 183 -4.21 -2.22 -11.15
N VAL A 184 -5.17 -2.66 -10.33
CA VAL A 184 -5.25 -2.27 -8.91
C VAL A 184 -4.02 -2.78 -8.13
N TYR A 185 -3.61 -4.02 -8.36
CA TYR A 185 -2.46 -4.63 -7.68
C TYR A 185 -1.13 -4.05 -8.10
N SER A 186 -1.02 -3.48 -9.32
CA SER A 186 0.16 -2.73 -9.76
C SER A 186 0.59 -1.65 -8.76
N ALA A 187 -0.39 -1.04 -8.08
CA ALA A 187 -0.18 0.01 -7.10
C ALA A 187 0.68 -0.47 -5.90
N ILE A 188 0.56 -1.74 -5.51
CA ILE A 188 1.34 -2.35 -4.42
C ILE A 188 2.82 -2.37 -4.79
N PHE A 189 3.13 -2.85 -5.99
CA PHE A 189 4.50 -2.96 -6.50
C PHE A 189 5.11 -1.59 -6.77
N LEU A 190 4.35 -0.66 -7.36
CA LEU A 190 4.81 0.70 -7.65
C LEU A 190 5.02 1.53 -6.37
N ALA A 191 4.15 1.38 -5.36
CA ALA A 191 4.36 1.99 -4.06
C ALA A 191 5.59 1.41 -3.36
N GLY A 192 5.79 0.09 -3.42
CA GLY A 192 7.00 -0.59 -2.93
C GLY A 192 8.27 -0.05 -3.59
N ALA A 193 8.29 0.00 -4.92
CA ALA A 193 9.40 0.56 -5.70
C ALA A 193 9.70 2.02 -5.32
N GLY A 194 8.68 2.88 -5.25
CA GLY A 194 8.82 4.27 -4.84
C GLY A 194 9.37 4.42 -3.41
N GLY A 195 8.89 3.58 -2.49
CA GLY A 195 9.39 3.51 -1.11
C GLY A 195 10.86 3.12 -1.04
N ILE A 196 11.24 2.03 -1.72
CA ILE A 196 12.64 1.56 -1.77
C ILE A 196 13.55 2.62 -2.36
N TYR A 197 13.17 3.23 -3.49
CA TYR A 197 13.95 4.31 -4.12
C TYR A 197 14.13 5.52 -3.19
N LEU A 198 13.09 5.88 -2.43
CA LEU A 198 13.14 6.97 -1.47
C LEU A 198 14.13 6.68 -0.33
N VAL A 199 14.04 5.47 0.24
CA VAL A 199 14.91 5.04 1.35
C VAL A 199 16.34 4.84 0.85
N TRP A 200 16.57 4.28 -0.34
CA TRP A 200 17.91 4.09 -0.89
C TRP A 200 18.72 5.39 -0.98
N ARG A 201 18.07 6.53 -1.27
CA ARG A 201 18.73 7.83 -1.39
C ARG A 201 19.20 8.44 -0.06
N SER A 202 18.52 8.13 1.05
CA SER A 202 18.74 8.83 2.32
C SER A 202 18.95 7.92 3.53
N ALA A 203 18.54 6.65 3.43
CA ALA A 203 18.68 5.56 4.39
C ALA A 203 18.46 5.90 5.89
N PRO A 204 17.41 6.62 6.31
CA PRO A 204 17.13 6.77 7.73
C PRO A 204 16.80 5.42 8.36
N ARG A 205 17.34 5.14 9.56
CA ARG A 205 17.15 3.84 10.22
C ARG A 205 15.68 3.51 10.44
N GLU A 206 14.89 4.50 10.83
CA GLU A 206 13.47 4.35 11.07
C GLU A 206 12.71 4.04 9.78
N GLU A 207 13.08 4.66 8.66
CA GLU A 207 12.48 4.36 7.36
C GLU A 207 12.85 2.96 6.85
N LEU A 208 14.09 2.52 7.06
CA LEU A 208 14.52 1.15 6.77
C LEU A 208 13.72 0.12 7.56
N LEU A 209 13.50 0.36 8.86
CA LEU A 209 12.70 -0.53 9.72
C LEU A 209 11.24 -0.61 9.26
N VAL A 210 10.63 0.53 8.91
CA VAL A 210 9.24 0.57 8.42
C VAL A 210 9.12 -0.13 7.07
N LEU A 211 10.06 0.12 6.16
CA LEU A 211 10.08 -0.51 4.85
C LEU A 211 10.21 -2.03 4.98
N GLY A 212 11.16 -2.49 5.79
CA GLY A 212 11.35 -3.92 6.06
C GLY A 212 10.13 -4.56 6.73
N LEU A 213 9.51 -3.88 7.69
CA LEU A 213 8.26 -4.34 8.31
C LEU A 213 7.13 -4.45 7.29
N ALA A 214 6.97 -3.45 6.42
CA ALA A 214 5.95 -3.46 5.37
C ALA A 214 6.17 -4.63 4.39
N GLN A 215 7.39 -4.82 3.89
CA GLN A 215 7.74 -5.92 2.98
C GLN A 215 7.51 -7.29 3.63
N PHE A 216 7.97 -7.44 4.88
CA PHE A 216 7.78 -8.67 5.66
C PHE A 216 6.29 -9.00 5.83
N LEU A 217 5.48 -8.04 6.26
CA LEU A 217 4.05 -8.27 6.50
C LEU A 217 3.29 -8.54 5.20
N VAL A 218 3.57 -7.80 4.12
CA VAL A 218 2.95 -8.04 2.81
C VAL A 218 3.29 -9.45 2.31
N GLY A 219 4.56 -9.84 2.37
CA GLY A 219 5.00 -11.17 1.95
C GLY A 219 4.38 -12.29 2.79
N LEU A 220 4.48 -12.18 4.12
CA LEU A 220 3.95 -13.19 5.04
C LEU A 220 2.44 -13.36 4.89
N LEU A 221 1.67 -12.26 4.90
CA LEU A 221 0.21 -12.32 4.81
C LEU A 221 -0.26 -12.76 3.42
N ALA A 222 0.46 -12.43 2.35
CA ALA A 222 0.14 -12.93 1.01
C ALA A 222 0.32 -14.46 0.93
N ILE A 223 1.42 -14.99 1.46
CA ILE A 223 1.68 -16.45 1.52
C ILE A 223 0.61 -17.16 2.37
N LEU A 224 0.33 -16.63 3.56
CA LEU A 224 -0.72 -17.18 4.44
C LEU A 224 -2.09 -17.13 3.77
N GLY A 225 -2.43 -16.01 3.11
CA GLY A 225 -3.67 -15.84 2.39
C GLY A 225 -3.83 -16.86 1.26
N LEU A 226 -2.75 -17.13 0.52
CA LEU A 226 -2.72 -18.16 -0.53
C LEU A 226 -3.01 -19.54 0.06
N VAL A 227 -2.22 -19.98 1.05
CA VAL A 227 -2.35 -21.31 1.67
C VAL A 227 -3.73 -21.52 2.30
N VAL A 228 -4.25 -20.52 3.02
CA VAL A 228 -5.56 -20.60 3.66
C VAL A 228 -6.70 -20.65 2.63
N THR A 229 -6.58 -19.90 1.52
CA THR A 229 -7.60 -19.95 0.47
C THR A 229 -7.59 -21.27 -0.26
N ASP A 230 -6.40 -21.76 -0.61
CA ASP A 230 -6.23 -23.03 -1.32
C ASP A 230 -6.86 -24.19 -0.52
N ALA A 231 -6.56 -24.26 0.78
CA ALA A 231 -7.14 -25.23 1.69
C ALA A 231 -8.66 -25.09 1.90
N ALA A 232 -9.28 -23.98 1.50
CA ALA A 232 -10.72 -23.74 1.64
C ALA A 232 -11.49 -23.96 0.33
N VAL A 233 -10.85 -23.79 -0.82
CA VAL A 233 -11.49 -23.93 -2.15
C VAL A 233 -11.34 -25.33 -2.73
N HIS A 234 -10.25 -26.05 -2.39
CA HIS A 234 -9.97 -27.41 -2.89
C HIS A 234 -10.35 -28.53 -1.90
N ARG A 235 -11.24 -28.25 -0.95
CA ARG A 235 -11.92 -29.27 -0.12
C ARG A 235 -13.22 -29.70 -0.78
#